data_AF-A0AAV7JLT6-F1
#
_entry.id   AF-A0AAV7JLT6-F1
#
_cell.length_a   1.000
_cell.length_b   1.000
_cell.length_c   1.000
_cell.angle_alpha   90.00
_cell.angle_beta   90.00
_cell.angle_gamma   90.00
#
_symmetry.space_group_name_H-M   'P 1'
#
loop_
_entity.id
_entity.type
_entity.pdbx_description
1 polymer ?
#
loop_
_entity_poly.entity_id
_entity_poly.type
_entity_poly.pdbx_seq_one_letter_code
_entity_poly.pdbx_strand_id
1 'polypeptide(L)'
;MILLEIWSRIVEETLLSRFQSPRPEGVEVIAADFDGILYHISNLNQDKGKIIVSISVKFFAEMKDLGTVEFLESEYKGYVHETEPGYSFSLLFDVDNLQEDKGKNY
;
A
#
# COMPACT_ATOMS: atom_id res chain seq x y z
N MET A 1 14.18 21.55 2.39
CA MET A 1 12.75 21.29 2.22
C MET A 1 12.03 21.96 3.37
N ILE A 2 11.14 22.94 3.12
CA ILE A 2 10.45 23.68 4.20
C ILE A 2 9.11 22.98 4.55
N LEU A 3 8.40 22.49 3.55
CA LEU A 3 7.16 21.73 3.70
C LEU A 3 7.46 20.23 3.59
N LEU A 4 6.80 19.40 4.40
CA LEU A 4 6.90 17.94 4.31
C LEU A 4 6.16 17.43 3.07
N GLU A 5 6.70 16.38 2.47
CA GLU A 5 6.01 15.60 1.43
C GLU A 5 4.86 14.81 2.09
N ILE A 6 3.73 14.69 1.38
CA ILE A 6 2.51 14.04 1.90
C ILE A 6 2.58 12.52 1.71
N TRP A 7 3.28 12.06 0.68
CA TRP A 7 3.37 10.66 0.31
C TRP A 7 4.68 10.03 0.77
N SER A 8 4.66 8.71 0.97
CA SER A 8 5.83 7.95 1.34
C SER A 8 6.66 7.62 0.10
N ARG A 9 7.78 8.31 -0.07
CA ARG A 9 8.67 8.13 -1.21
C ARG A 9 9.19 6.69 -1.36
N ILE A 10 9.42 6.00 -0.24
CA ILE A 10 9.88 4.60 -0.24
C ILE A 10 8.81 3.68 -0.85
N VAL A 11 7.54 3.89 -0.48
CA VAL A 11 6.43 3.09 -1.00
C VAL A 11 6.25 3.34 -2.50
N GLU A 12 6.26 4.61 -2.91
CA GLU A 12 6.13 5.02 -4.32
C GLU A 12 7.26 4.43 -5.18
N GLU A 13 8.52 4.66 -4.82
CA GLU A 13 9.67 4.19 -5.59
C GLU A 13 9.71 2.66 -5.67
N THR A 14 9.36 1.96 -4.58
CA THR A 14 9.31 0.49 -4.56
C THR A 14 8.24 -0.04 -5.51
N LEU A 15 7.03 0.52 -5.48
CA LEU A 15 5.93 0.08 -6.34
C LEU A 15 6.21 0.40 -7.82
N LEU A 16 6.64 1.62 -8.12
CA LEU A 16 6.98 2.03 -9.49
C LEU A 16 8.08 1.15 -10.08
N SER A 17 9.13 0.86 -9.30
CA SER A 17 10.20 -0.04 -9.74
C SER A 17 9.68 -1.43 -10.09
N ARG A 18 8.66 -1.95 -9.38
CA ARG A 18 8.09 -3.27 -9.66
C ARG A 18 7.11 -3.25 -10.83
N PHE A 19 6.26 -2.23 -10.91
CA PHE A 19 5.28 -2.10 -12.00
C PHE A 19 5.93 -1.86 -13.36
N GLN A 20 7.08 -1.18 -13.39
CA GLN A 20 7.82 -0.90 -14.62
C GLN A 20 8.83 -1.99 -14.99
N SER A 21 9.05 -2.98 -14.11
CA SER A 21 9.99 -4.04 -14.38
C SER A 21 9.46 -4.97 -15.48
N PRO A 22 10.23 -5.25 -16.54
CA PRO A 22 9.82 -6.17 -17.60
C PRO A 22 9.77 -7.64 -17.14
N ARG A 23 10.24 -7.94 -15.92
CA ARG A 23 10.19 -9.28 -15.31
C ARG A 23 9.71 -9.18 -13.86
N PRO A 24 8.81 -10.06 -13.41
CA PRO A 24 8.40 -10.10 -12.01
C PRO A 24 9.60 -10.35 -11.09
N GLU A 25 9.86 -9.40 -10.19
CA GLU A 25 10.93 -9.45 -9.20
C GLU A 25 10.36 -9.57 -7.79
N GLY A 26 11.08 -10.26 -6.92
CA GLY A 26 10.70 -10.36 -5.52
C GLY A 26 10.80 -9.00 -4.82
N VAL A 27 9.92 -8.75 -3.87
CA VAL A 27 9.94 -7.58 -2.99
C VAL A 27 9.69 -8.01 -1.56
N GLU A 28 10.48 -7.44 -0.64
CA GLU A 28 10.34 -7.57 0.80
C GLU A 28 10.94 -6.30 1.40
N VAL A 29 10.09 -5.35 1.78
CA VAL A 29 10.49 -4.04 2.30
C VAL A 29 9.64 -3.70 3.51
N ILE A 30 10.31 -3.35 4.62
CA ILE A 30 9.66 -2.73 5.78
C ILE A 30 10.13 -1.28 5.84
N ALA A 31 9.19 -0.35 5.83
CA ALA A 31 9.46 1.07 5.87
C ALA A 31 8.70 1.73 7.03
N ALA A 32 9.36 2.65 7.73
CA ALA A 32 8.71 3.45 8.76
C ALA A 32 8.37 4.84 8.22
N ASP A 33 7.31 5.44 8.75
CA ASP A 33 6.89 6.80 8.45
C ASP A 33 6.60 7.57 9.75
N PHE A 34 6.18 8.83 9.63
CA PHE A 34 5.83 9.66 10.78
C PHE A 34 4.71 9.05 11.65
N ASP A 35 4.60 9.53 12.88
CA ASP A 35 3.59 9.11 13.87
C ASP A 35 3.61 7.61 14.24
N GLY A 36 4.72 6.93 13.94
CA GLY A 36 4.91 5.52 14.25
C GLY A 36 4.15 4.59 13.30
N ILE A 37 3.90 5.05 12.07
CA ILE A 37 3.37 4.24 10.97
C ILE A 37 4.45 3.27 10.48
N LEU A 38 4.03 2.05 10.15
CA LEU A 38 4.87 1.04 9.52
C LEU A 38 4.20 0.50 8.26
N TYR A 39 4.95 0.47 7.17
CA TYR A 39 4.59 -0.20 5.93
C TYR A 39 5.34 -1.51 5.80
N HIS A 40 4.67 -2.49 5.22
CA HIS A 40 5.24 -3.75 4.79
C HIS A 40 4.81 -4.03 3.36
N ILE A 41 5.80 -4.15 2.47
CA ILE A 41 5.61 -4.39 1.05
C ILE A 41 6.25 -5.73 0.74
N SER A 42 5.45 -6.73 0.39
CA SER A 42 5.93 -8.09 0.13
C SER A 42 5.17 -8.75 -1.01
N ASN A 43 5.57 -9.96 -1.39
CA ASN A 43 4.85 -10.77 -2.36
C ASN A 43 3.83 -11.70 -1.69
N LEU A 44 2.57 -11.65 -2.13
CA LEU A 44 1.54 -12.53 -1.61
C LEU A 44 1.87 -13.99 -1.96
N ASN A 45 2.01 -14.85 -0.97
CA ASN A 45 2.31 -16.28 -1.16
C ASN A 45 3.55 -16.56 -2.04
N GLN A 46 4.55 -15.67 -2.01
CA GLN A 46 5.76 -15.74 -2.86
C GLN A 46 5.49 -15.59 -4.37
N ASP A 47 4.29 -15.15 -4.76
CA ASP A 47 3.95 -14.84 -6.14
C ASP A 47 4.48 -13.45 -6.52
N LYS A 48 5.47 -13.42 -7.41
CA LYS A 48 6.13 -12.17 -7.85
C LYS A 48 5.21 -11.26 -8.67
N GLY A 49 4.11 -11.78 -9.20
CA GLY A 49 3.09 -10.98 -9.89
C GLY A 49 2.14 -10.26 -8.93
N LYS A 50 2.17 -10.60 -7.63
CA LYS A 50 1.24 -10.08 -6.63
C LYS A 50 1.98 -9.41 -5.50
N ILE A 51 1.76 -8.10 -5.36
CA ILE A 51 2.41 -7.28 -4.34
C ILE A 51 1.36 -6.91 -3.31
N ILE A 52 1.59 -7.29 -2.05
CA ILE A 52 0.78 -6.84 -0.92
C ILE A 52 1.47 -5.66 -0.25
N VAL A 53 0.72 -4.60 0.01
CA VAL A 53 1.14 -3.42 0.78
C VAL A 53 0.27 -3.35 2.02
N SER A 54 0.86 -3.63 3.17
CA SER A 54 0.21 -3.57 4.48
C SER A 54 0.67 -2.33 5.23
N ILE A 55 -0.25 -1.64 5.89
CA ILE A 55 0.04 -0.50 6.76
C ILE A 55 -0.38 -0.81 8.19
N SER A 56 0.47 -0.49 9.16
CA SER A 56 0.19 -0.56 10.58
C SER A 56 0.16 0.85 11.17
N VAL A 57 -0.96 1.19 11.79
CA VAL A 57 -1.22 2.50 12.42
C VAL A 57 -1.65 2.27 13.85
N LYS A 58 -0.92 2.84 14.82
CA LYS A 58 -1.12 2.58 16.26
C LYS A 58 -2.53 2.88 16.76
N PHE A 59 -3.14 3.95 16.26
CA PHE A 59 -4.44 4.46 16.68
C PHE A 59 -5.55 4.10 15.68
N PHE A 60 -5.35 3.05 14.86
CA PHE A 60 -6.33 2.68 13.84
C PHE A 60 -7.70 2.33 14.42
N ALA A 61 -7.76 1.77 15.64
CA ALA A 61 -9.03 1.43 16.29
C ALA A 61 -9.95 2.66 16.45
N GLU A 62 -9.41 3.79 16.88
CA GLU A 62 -10.16 5.05 17.02
C GLU A 62 -10.61 5.60 15.66
N MET A 63 -9.80 5.39 14.61
CA MET A 63 -10.14 5.79 13.24
C MET A 63 -11.26 4.93 12.65
N LYS A 64 -11.33 3.64 13.00
CA LYS A 64 -12.42 2.76 12.53
C LYS A 64 -13.78 3.28 12.96
N ASP A 65 -13.91 3.75 14.20
CA ASP A 65 -15.17 4.28 14.74
C ASP A 65 -15.65 5.55 14.00
N LEU A 66 -14.75 6.23 13.27
CA LEU A 66 -15.04 7.41 12.45
C LEU A 66 -15.37 7.08 10.99
N GLY A 67 -15.49 5.80 10.63
CA GLY A 67 -15.81 5.38 9.25
C GLY A 67 -14.60 5.31 8.31
N THR A 68 -13.39 5.17 8.85
CA THR A 68 -12.16 5.14 8.04
C THR A 68 -12.08 3.91 7.15
N VAL A 69 -12.61 2.76 7.59
CA VAL A 69 -12.54 1.52 6.82
C VAL A 69 -13.38 1.64 5.55
N GLU A 70 -14.61 2.14 5.69
CA GLU A 70 -15.54 2.35 4.58
C GLU A 70 -14.98 3.35 3.56
N PHE A 71 -14.31 4.40 4.04
CA PHE A 71 -13.61 5.36 3.20
C PHE A 71 -12.48 4.70 2.39
N LEU A 72 -11.60 3.94 3.07
CA LEU A 72 -10.48 3.25 2.41
C LEU A 72 -10.96 2.19 1.42
N GLU A 73 -12.00 1.44 1.75
CA GLU A 73 -12.58 0.43 0.86
C GLU A 73 -13.20 1.05 -0.39
N SER A 74 -13.80 2.23 -0.25
CA SER A 74 -14.33 3.00 -1.38
C SER A 74 -13.23 3.54 -2.28
N GLU A 75 -12.17 4.11 -1.69
CA GLU A 75 -11.07 4.74 -2.44
C GLU A 75 -10.22 3.70 -3.17
N TYR A 76 -9.85 2.61 -2.49
CA TYR A 76 -8.99 1.56 -3.03
C TYR A 76 -9.78 0.37 -3.61
N LYS A 77 -11.02 0.62 -4.05
CA LYS A 77 -11.89 -0.42 -4.57
C LYS A 77 -11.23 -1.23 -5.68
N GLY A 78 -11.18 -2.55 -5.50
CA GLY A 78 -10.52 -3.49 -6.43
C GLY A 78 -9.09 -3.85 -6.05
N TYR A 79 -8.48 -3.12 -5.11
CA TYR A 79 -7.17 -3.42 -4.54
C TYR A 79 -7.23 -3.87 -3.07
N VAL A 80 -8.37 -3.70 -2.39
CA VAL A 80 -8.54 -4.13 -0.98
C VAL A 80 -8.31 -5.64 -0.84
N HIS A 81 -7.53 -6.04 0.16
CA HIS A 81 -7.26 -7.43 0.50
C HIS A 81 -7.49 -7.71 1.98
N GLU A 82 -7.55 -8.99 2.36
CA GLU A 82 -7.50 -9.39 3.77
C GLU A 82 -6.25 -8.81 4.44
N THR A 83 -6.46 -8.24 5.63
CA THR A 83 -5.41 -7.55 6.38
C THR A 83 -4.38 -8.54 6.90
N GLU A 84 -3.11 -8.23 6.69
CA GLU A 84 -2.01 -9.02 7.20
C GLU A 84 -1.96 -9.02 8.74
N PRO A 85 -1.67 -10.16 9.40
CA PRO A 85 -1.57 -10.21 10.86
C PRO A 85 -0.55 -9.19 11.41
N GLY A 86 -1.00 -8.35 12.34
CA GLY A 86 -0.16 -7.29 12.94
C GLY A 86 -0.23 -5.93 12.21
N TYR A 87 -1.00 -5.85 11.11
CA TYR A 87 -1.24 -4.63 10.36
C TYR A 87 -2.69 -4.17 10.50
N SER A 88 -2.95 -2.94 10.09
CA SER A 88 -4.23 -2.25 10.19
C SER A 88 -5.06 -2.41 8.92
N PHE A 89 -4.43 -2.33 7.75
CA PHE A 89 -5.09 -2.44 6.44
C PHE A 89 -4.10 -2.96 5.40
N SER A 90 -4.59 -3.68 4.39
CA SER A 90 -3.75 -4.26 3.34
C SER A 90 -4.37 -4.10 1.96
N LEU A 91 -3.51 -3.77 0.99
CA LEU A 91 -3.83 -3.65 -0.42
C LEU A 91 -3.06 -4.69 -1.22
N LEU A 92 -3.70 -5.31 -2.21
CA LEU A 92 -3.10 -6.24 -3.15
C LEU A 92 -3.10 -5.64 -4.55
N PHE A 93 -1.92 -5.57 -5.14
CA PHE A 93 -1.70 -5.16 -6.52
C PHE A 93 -1.30 -6.38 -7.34
N ASP A 94 -2.08 -6.66 -8.38
CA ASP A 94 -1.72 -7.62 -9.41
C ASP A 94 -1.01 -6.87 -10.54
N VAL A 95 0.28 -7.13 -10.71
CA VAL A 95 1.15 -6.44 -11.68
C VAL A 95 0.68 -6.68 -13.12
N ASP A 96 0.09 -7.85 -13.39
CA ASP A 96 -0.40 -8.20 -14.73
C ASP A 96 -1.77 -7.56 -15.03
N ASN A 97 -2.48 -7.10 -14.00
CA ASN A 97 -3.84 -6.57 -14.10
C ASN A 97 -4.00 -5.23 -13.37
N LEU A 98 -3.03 -4.34 -13.55
CA LEU A 98 -3.12 -2.95 -13.09
C LEU A 98 -4.18 -2.21 -13.92
N GLN A 99 -5.09 -1.52 -13.25
CA GLN A 99 -6.04 -0.66 -13.97
C GLN A 99 -5.28 0.52 -14.60
N GLU A 100 -5.63 0.88 -15.83
CA GLU A 100 -5.10 2.09 -16.46
C GLU A 100 -5.40 3.32 -15.58
N ASP A 101 -4.40 4.18 -15.44
CA ASP A 101 -4.51 5.43 -14.70
C ASP A 101 -5.65 6.30 -15.26
N LYS A 102 -6.69 6.50 -14.46
CA LYS A 102 -7.81 7.42 -14.76
C LYS A 102 -7.66 8.76 -14.05
N GLY A 103 -6.41 9.15 -13.77
CA GLY A 103 -6.00 10.24 -12.89
C GLY A 103 -6.99 11.39 -12.77
N LYS A 104 -7.54 11.56 -11.56
CA LYS A 104 -7.85 12.88 -11.05
C LYS A 104 -6.56 13.45 -10.49
N ASN A 105 -5.92 14.31 -11.27
CA ASN A 105 -4.84 15.16 -10.77
C ASN A 105 -5.44 16.05 -9.66
N TYR A 106 -4.98 15.86 -8.42
CA TYR A 106 -5.23 16.76 -7.30
C TYR A 106 -4.04 17.71 -7.12
#